data_AF-A0A8S2FWU8-F1
#
_entry.id   AF-A0A8S2FWU8-F1
#
_cell.length_a   1.000
_cell.length_b   1.000
_cell.length_c   1.000
_cell.angle_alpha   90.00
_cell.angle_beta   90.00
_cell.angle_gamma   90.00
#
_symmetry.space_group_name_H-M   'P 1'
#
loop_
_entity.id
_entity.type
_entity.pdbx_description
1 polymer ?
#
loop_
_entity_poly.entity_id
_entity_poly.type
_entity_poly.pdbx_seq_one_letter_code
_entity_poly.pdbx_strand_id
1 'polypeptide(L)'
;MKVLCIFLIILPVLVSSGPLAYAACQTACNYGAVTCYSLAGLTFGVTTAAAAATGPVGWWAWLTSTPTSTIAAAAACSAAQGTCMAACTPLLVAPTP
;
A
#
# COMPACT_ATOMS: atom_id res chain seq x y z
N MET A 1 4.28 -25.87 17.85
CA MET A 1 4.09 -25.23 16.52
C MET A 1 3.61 -23.79 16.63
N LYS A 2 2.52 -23.45 17.35
CA LYS A 2 2.06 -22.05 17.49
C LYS A 2 3.09 -21.09 18.12
N VAL A 3 3.80 -21.54 19.15
CA VAL A 3 4.82 -20.73 19.86
C VAL A 3 6.06 -20.48 19.00
N LEU A 4 6.43 -21.43 18.13
CA LEU A 4 7.54 -21.28 17.19
C LEU A 4 7.21 -20.25 16.10
N CYS A 5 5.96 -20.23 15.61
CA CYS A 5 5.49 -19.20 14.68
C CYS A 5 5.49 -17.81 15.32
N ILE A 6 5.07 -17.69 16.58
CA ILE A 6 5.10 -16.41 17.31
C ILE A 6 6.55 -15.93 17.48
N PHE A 7 7.49 -16.82 17.83
CA PHE A 7 8.91 -16.46 17.96
C PHE A 7 9.52 -16.00 16.64
N LEU A 8 9.22 -16.69 15.53
CA LEU A 8 9.68 -16.34 14.17
C LEU A 8 9.15 -14.99 13.66
N ILE A 9 7.98 -14.56 14.11
CA ILE A 9 7.39 -13.26 13.74
C ILE A 9 8.02 -12.10 14.55
N ILE A 10 8.62 -12.36 15.71
CA ILE A 10 9.21 -11.34 16.60
C ILE A 10 10.72 -11.13 16.32
N LEU A 11 11.38 -12.07 15.64
CA LEU A 11 12.79 -11.95 15.24
C LEU A 11 13.18 -10.72 14.38
N PRO A 12 12.38 -10.25 13.38
CA PRO A 12 12.78 -9.09 12.58
C PRO A 12 12.74 -7.76 13.36
N VAL A 13 12.13 -7.74 14.55
CA VAL A 13 12.06 -6.54 15.40
C VAL A 13 13.35 -6.35 16.23
N LEU A 14 14.27 -7.32 16.23
CA LEU A 14 15.49 -7.35 17.04
C LEU A 14 16.79 -7.08 16.25
N VAL A 15 16.73 -7.00 14.92
CA VAL A 15 17.88 -6.62 14.09
C VAL A 15 17.72 -5.16 13.64
N SER A 16 18.55 -4.27 14.20
CA SER A 16 18.65 -2.86 13.78
C SER A 16 19.29 -2.78 12.40
N SER A 17 18.62 -3.24 11.37
CA SER A 17 19.11 -3.14 10.00
C SER A 17 18.44 -1.94 9.35
N GLY A 18 18.91 -0.71 9.61
CA GLY A 18 18.21 0.53 9.21
C GLY A 18 17.62 0.52 7.79
N PRO A 19 18.42 0.37 6.73
CA PRO A 19 17.94 0.31 5.35
C PRO A 19 17.04 -0.90 5.04
N LEU A 20 17.28 -2.06 5.68
CA LEU A 20 16.40 -3.22 5.53
C LEU A 20 15.06 -3.01 6.26
N ALA A 21 15.06 -2.32 7.40
CA ALA A 21 13.87 -1.95 8.14
C ALA A 21 13.08 -0.87 7.38
N TYR A 22 13.76 0.09 6.76
CA TYR A 22 13.15 1.04 5.82
C TYR A 22 12.50 0.31 4.64
N ALA A 23 13.21 -0.61 4.00
CA ALA A 23 12.67 -1.41 2.90
C ALA A 23 11.44 -2.22 3.33
N ALA A 24 11.49 -2.89 4.49
CA ALA A 24 10.35 -3.62 5.03
C ALA A 24 9.16 -2.71 5.36
N CYS A 25 9.40 -1.53 5.93
CA CYS A 25 8.39 -0.52 6.22
C CYS A 25 7.70 -0.04 4.93
N GLN A 26 8.49 0.28 3.89
CA GLN A 26 7.97 0.66 2.58
C GLN A 26 7.12 -0.47 1.96
N THR A 27 7.57 -1.73 2.06
CA THR A 27 6.80 -2.88 1.57
C THR A 27 5.47 -3.02 2.30
N ALA A 28 5.45 -2.87 3.63
CA ALA A 28 4.23 -2.94 4.43
C ALA A 28 3.25 -1.81 4.08
N CYS A 29 3.72 -0.57 3.93
CA CYS A 29 2.89 0.56 3.51
C CYS A 29 2.30 0.35 2.10
N ASN A 30 3.07 -0.20 1.15
CA ASN A 30 2.56 -0.55 -0.17
C ASN A 30 1.50 -1.66 -0.11
N TYR A 31 1.70 -2.68 0.73
CA TYR A 31 0.72 -3.74 0.94
C TYR A 31 -0.60 -3.21 1.54
N GLY A 32 -0.49 -2.28 2.50
CA GLY A 32 -1.64 -1.56 3.05
C GLY A 32 -2.40 -0.77 1.99
N ALA A 33 -1.69 -0.09 1.09
CA ALA A 33 -2.30 0.62 -0.02
C ALA A 33 -3.07 -0.33 -0.96
N VAL A 34 -2.47 -1.46 -1.36
CA VAL A 34 -3.13 -2.47 -2.19
C VAL A 34 -4.40 -3.01 -1.53
N THR A 35 -4.34 -3.27 -0.22
CA THR A 35 -5.49 -3.75 0.55
C THR A 35 -6.61 -2.70 0.60
N CYS A 36 -6.28 -1.44 0.88
CA CYS A 36 -7.22 -0.32 0.92
C CYS A 36 -7.92 -0.12 -0.44
N TYR A 37 -7.16 -0.14 -1.53
CA TYR A 37 -7.70 -0.05 -2.89
C TYR A 37 -8.61 -1.23 -3.22
N SER A 38 -8.21 -2.45 -2.83
CA SER A 38 -9.00 -3.66 -3.08
C SER A 38 -10.34 -3.63 -2.35
N LEU A 39 -10.38 -3.11 -1.11
CA LEU A 39 -11.62 -2.89 -0.36
C LEU A 39 -12.53 -1.86 -1.03
N ALA A 40 -11.95 -0.89 -1.74
CA ALA A 40 -12.67 0.10 -2.53
C ALA A 40 -13.07 -0.41 -3.93
N GLY A 41 -12.77 -1.67 -4.28
CA GLY A 41 -13.01 -2.23 -5.61
C GLY A 41 -12.07 -1.69 -6.69
N LEU A 42 -10.91 -1.16 -6.29
CA LEU A 42 -9.91 -0.55 -7.17
C LEU A 42 -8.64 -1.39 -7.22
N THR A 43 -7.90 -1.26 -8.33
CA THR A 43 -6.54 -1.83 -8.45
C THR A 43 -5.51 -0.73 -8.25
N PHE A 44 -4.56 -0.93 -7.33
CA PHE A 44 -3.50 0.02 -7.05
C PHE A 44 -2.55 0.17 -8.26
N GLY A 45 -2.09 1.39 -8.55
CA GLY A 45 -1.15 1.68 -9.64
C GLY A 45 -1.75 1.73 -11.04
N VAL A 46 -3.04 1.43 -11.20
CA VAL A 46 -3.75 1.58 -12.46
C VAL A 46 -4.34 2.99 -12.50
N THR A 47 -4.00 3.78 -13.53
CA THR A 47 -4.68 5.08 -13.73
C THR A 47 -6.17 4.79 -13.87
N THR A 48 -7.03 5.64 -13.31
CA THR A 48 -8.49 5.50 -13.49
C THR A 48 -8.86 5.42 -14.98
N ALA A 49 -8.05 6.00 -15.87
CA ALA A 49 -8.13 5.87 -17.32
C ALA A 49 -7.66 4.51 -17.91
N ALA A 50 -6.73 3.79 -17.28
CA ALA A 50 -6.31 2.45 -17.70
C ALA A 50 -7.22 1.34 -17.13
N ALA A 51 -7.76 1.53 -15.92
CA ALA A 51 -8.92 0.79 -15.46
C ALA A 51 -10.08 1.05 -16.45
N ALA A 52 -10.12 2.27 -17.01
CA ALA A 52 -11.07 2.63 -18.05
C ALA A 52 -10.98 1.92 -19.38
N ALA A 53 -9.79 1.44 -19.74
CA ALA A 53 -9.56 0.78 -21.02
C ALA A 53 -9.82 -0.74 -20.98
N THR A 54 -9.94 -1.35 -19.79
CA THR A 54 -10.00 -2.80 -19.62
C THR A 54 -11.39 -3.35 -19.29
N GLY A 55 -12.39 -2.50 -19.06
CA GLY A 55 -13.80 -2.92 -18.99
C GLY A 55 -14.42 -3.10 -20.38
N PRO A 56 -15.45 -3.97 -20.55
CA PRO A 56 -16.12 -4.22 -21.84
C PRO A 56 -16.93 -3.03 -22.40
N VAL A 57 -16.76 -1.82 -21.85
CA VAL A 57 -17.57 -0.63 -22.14
C VAL A 57 -16.63 0.56 -22.40
N GLY A 58 -16.82 1.25 -23.51
CA GLY A 58 -15.88 2.27 -24.02
C GLY A 58 -15.67 3.49 -23.10
N TRP A 59 -14.83 4.42 -23.55
CA TRP A 59 -14.40 5.63 -22.81
C TRP A 59 -15.54 6.50 -22.24
N TRP A 60 -16.76 6.42 -22.80
CA TRP A 60 -17.94 7.13 -22.31
C TRP A 60 -18.58 6.50 -21.05
N ALA A 61 -18.34 5.22 -20.79
CA ALA A 61 -18.87 4.54 -19.60
C ALA A 61 -18.21 5.06 -18.30
N TRP A 62 -16.99 5.57 -18.36
CA TRP A 62 -16.25 5.98 -17.15
C TRP A 62 -16.66 7.33 -16.58
N LEU A 63 -17.23 8.19 -17.43
CA LEU A 63 -17.90 9.41 -17.02
C LEU A 63 -19.18 9.14 -16.22
N THR A 64 -19.75 7.93 -16.31
CA THR A 64 -21.04 7.55 -15.70
C THR A 64 -20.94 6.39 -14.71
N SER A 65 -19.85 5.61 -14.73
CA SER A 65 -19.73 4.36 -13.97
C SER A 65 -18.77 4.44 -12.78
N THR A 66 -17.91 5.46 -12.69
CA THR A 66 -16.98 5.57 -11.56
C THR A 66 -17.69 6.27 -10.41
N PRO A 67 -18.00 5.59 -9.29
CA PRO A 67 -18.63 6.25 -8.17
C PRO A 67 -17.70 7.34 -7.63
N THR A 68 -18.22 8.53 -7.37
CA THR A 68 -17.45 9.58 -6.65
C THR A 68 -16.88 9.07 -5.31
N SER A 69 -17.54 8.07 -4.70
CA SER A 69 -17.06 7.38 -3.51
C SER A 69 -15.77 6.60 -3.72
N THR A 70 -15.51 6.03 -4.90
CA THR A 70 -14.25 5.30 -5.17
C THR A 70 -13.09 6.27 -5.43
N ILE A 71 -13.36 7.46 -5.99
CA ILE A 71 -12.33 8.51 -6.14
C ILE A 71 -11.90 9.03 -4.76
N ALA A 72 -12.87 9.27 -3.86
CA ALA A 72 -12.58 9.66 -2.49
C ALA A 72 -11.79 8.56 -1.75
N ALA A 73 -12.15 7.29 -1.93
CA ALA A 73 -11.41 6.16 -1.35
C ALA A 73 -9.97 6.08 -1.89
N ALA A 74 -9.77 6.22 -3.21
CA ALA A 74 -8.44 6.23 -3.81
C ALA A 74 -7.56 7.35 -3.26
N ALA A 75 -8.10 8.56 -3.15
CA ALA A 75 -7.40 9.71 -2.57
C ALA A 75 -7.02 9.45 -1.10
N ALA A 76 -7.96 8.92 -0.30
CA ALA A 76 -7.72 8.58 1.10
C ALA A 76 -6.65 7.47 1.25
N CYS A 77 -6.73 6.41 0.46
CA CYS A 77 -5.75 5.31 0.48
C CYS A 77 -4.34 5.80 0.07
N SER A 78 -4.24 6.66 -0.95
CA SER A 78 -2.96 7.27 -1.37
C SER A 78 -2.38 8.20 -0.31
N ALA A 79 -3.22 9.02 0.33
CA ALA A 79 -2.78 9.89 1.41
C ALA A 79 -2.26 9.07 2.60
N ALA A 80 -3.00 8.03 3.01
CA ALA A 80 -2.58 7.11 4.06
C ALA A 80 -1.23 6.45 3.73
N GLN A 81 -1.07 5.96 2.49
CA GLN A 81 0.20 5.42 2.02
C GLN A 81 1.33 6.44 2.13
N GLY A 82 1.14 7.67 1.63
CA GLY A 82 2.15 8.73 1.70
C GLY A 82 2.57 9.06 3.14
N THR A 83 1.61 9.15 4.07
CA THR A 83 1.90 9.37 5.49
C THR A 83 2.66 8.20 6.12
N CYS A 84 2.35 6.96 5.73
CA CYS A 84 3.04 5.76 6.17
C CYS A 84 4.50 5.76 5.68
N MET A 85 4.75 6.05 4.39
CA MET A 85 6.10 6.15 3.83
C MET A 85 6.91 7.26 4.51
N ALA A 86 6.29 8.43 4.76
CA ALA A 86 6.94 9.53 5.46
C ALA A 86 7.37 9.13 6.89
N ALA A 87 6.55 8.34 7.59
CA ALA A 87 6.91 7.80 8.90
C ALA A 87 8.04 6.76 8.85
N CYS A 88 8.31 6.13 7.70
CA CYS A 88 9.43 5.20 7.54
C CYS A 88 10.80 5.91 7.44
N THR A 89 10.86 7.19 7.07
CA THR A 89 12.10 7.96 6.84
C THR A 89 13.19 7.84 7.92
N PRO A 90 12.91 7.90 9.24
CA PRO A 90 13.94 7.75 10.27
C PRO A 90 14.66 6.40 10.26
N LEU A 91 14.05 5.34 9.71
CA LEU A 91 14.69 4.03 9.60
C LEU A 91 15.85 4.03 8.60
N LEU A 92 15.84 4.94 7.61
CA LEU A 92 16.88 5.00 6.59
C LEU A 92 18.26 5.39 7.17
N VAL A 93 18.27 6.22 8.21
CA VAL A 93 19.49 6.69 8.89
C VAL A 93 19.80 5.89 10.16
N ALA A 94 18.99 4.88 10.49
CA ALA A 94 19.27 4.01 11.60
C ALA A 94 20.54 3.18 11.31
N PRO A 95 21.43 3.00 12.31
CA PRO A 95 22.66 2.26 12.12
C PRO A 95 22.38 0.82 11.69
N THR A 96 23.17 0.31 10.74
CA THR A 96 23.29 -1.11 10.39
C THR A 96 24.49 -1.71 11.11
N PRO A 97 24.33 -2.73 11.97
CA PRO A 97 25.45 -3.52 12.47
C PRO A 97 26.08 -4.36 11.33
#